data_AF-A0A2G2WGI8-F1
#
_entry.id   AF-A0A2G2WGI8-F1
#
_cell.length_a   1.000
_cell.length_b   1.000
_cell.length_c   1.000
_cell.angle_alpha   90.00
_cell.angle_beta   90.00
_cell.angle_gamma   90.00
#
_symmetry.space_group_name_H-M   'P 1'
#
loop_
_entity.id
_entity.type
_entity.pdbx_description
1 polymer ?
#
loop_
_entity_poly.entity_id
_entity_poly.type
_entity_poly.pdbx_seq_one_letter_code
_entity_poly.pdbx_strand_id
1 'polypeptide(L)' 'MGKTTRKLEVVSPVPADIDIANSVEPLHISDIAQDLNLSSQHYDLYGKYKAKIVYSTLEFLVHGVSVMYMILDR' A
#
# COMPACT_ATOMS: atom_id res chain seq x y z
N MET A 1 -14.48 4.65 6.23
CA MET A 1 -13.09 4.35 6.63
C MET A 1 -12.64 3.18 5.77
N GLY A 2 -11.65 3.35 4.89
CA GLY A 2 -11.14 2.25 4.08
C GLY A 2 -10.56 1.16 4.97
N LYS A 3 -10.65 -0.10 4.58
CA LYS A 3 -10.18 -1.26 5.37
C LYS A 3 -8.70 -1.14 5.73
N THR A 4 -7.95 -0.36 4.94
CA THR A 4 -6.51 -0.13 5.09
C THR A 4 -6.10 1.03 6.01
N THR A 5 -7.02 1.90 6.45
CA THR A 5 -6.67 3.06 7.29
C THR A 5 -6.39 2.64 8.73
N ARG A 6 -5.24 3.02 9.29
CA ARG A 6 -4.85 2.72 10.69
C ARG A 6 -4.57 3.99 11.49
N LYS A 7 -4.86 3.94 12.79
CA LYS A 7 -4.52 5.00 13.75
C LYS A 7 -3.04 4.89 14.12
N LEU A 8 -2.34 6.02 14.14
CA LEU A 8 -0.96 6.11 14.61
C LEU A 8 -0.95 6.17 16.14
N GLU A 9 -0.16 5.29 16.77
CA GLU A 9 0.10 5.34 18.21
C GLU A 9 1.47 6.00 18.44
N VAL A 10 1.45 7.12 19.17
CA VAL A 10 2.65 7.94 19.41
C VAL A 10 3.23 7.59 20.77
N VAL A 11 4.51 7.23 20.80
CA VAL A 11 5.24 6.82 22.00
C VAL A 11 6.47 7.70 22.23
N SER A 12 6.88 7.86 23.50
CA SER A 12 8.06 8.64 23.90
C SER A 12 8.89 7.87 24.94
N PRO A 13 10.21 7.68 24.73
CA PRO A 13 10.98 8.11 23.56
C PRO A 13 10.57 7.34 22.29
N VAL A 14 10.91 7.89 21.12
CA VAL A 14 10.65 7.22 19.84
C VAL A 14 11.54 5.97 19.74
N PRO A 15 10.97 4.78 19.49
CA PRO A 15 11.73 3.55 19.32
C PRO A 15 12.58 3.57 18.04
N ALA A 16 13.46 2.59 17.87
CA ALA A 16 14.18 2.42 16.63
C ALA A 16 13.25 2.00 15.47
N ASP A 17 13.61 2.35 14.24
CA ASP A 17 12.78 2.08 13.05
C ASP A 17 12.44 0.59 12.89
N ILE A 18 13.39 -0.30 13.21
CA ILE A 18 13.18 -1.75 13.12
C ILE A 18 12.18 -2.26 14.14
N ASP A 19 12.16 -1.67 15.34
CA ASP A 19 11.20 -2.02 16.39
C ASP A 19 9.79 -1.56 15.98
N ILE A 20 9.69 -0.36 15.41
CA ILE A 20 8.43 0.18 14.87
C ILE A 20 7.90 -0.71 13.74
N ALA A 21 8.75 -1.05 12.77
CA ALA A 21 8.38 -1.88 11.62
C ALA A 21 7.92 -3.30 12.03
N ASN A 22 8.54 -3.88 13.06
CA ASN A 22 8.17 -5.20 13.58
C ASN A 22 6.99 -5.18 14.56
N SER A 23 6.66 -4.02 15.15
CA SER A 23 5.53 -3.88 16.10
C SER A 23 4.15 -3.97 15.45
N VAL A 24 4.08 -3.80 14.13
CA VAL A 24 2.83 -3.76 13.38
C VAL A 24 2.50 -5.12 12.77
N GLU A 25 1.25 -5.57 12.91
CA GLU A 25 0.73 -6.71 12.13
C GLU A 25 0.44 -6.24 10.71
N PRO A 26 1.15 -6.66 9.65
CA PRO A 26 0.97 -6.11 8.31
C PRO A 26 -0.38 -6.55 7.71
N LEU A 27 -0.98 -5.68 6.89
CA LEU A 27 -2.17 -6.05 6.11
C LEU A 27 -1.77 -6.98 4.97
N HIS A 28 -2.62 -7.95 4.65
CA HIS A 28 -2.42 -8.75 3.44
C HIS A 28 -2.49 -7.84 2.21
N ILE A 29 -1.55 -7.99 1.29
CA ILE A 29 -1.42 -7.06 0.14
C ILE A 29 -2.66 -7.07 -0.77
N SER A 30 -3.42 -8.18 -0.79
CA SER A 30 -4.69 -8.25 -1.52
C SER A 30 -5.77 -7.33 -0.95
N ASP A 31 -5.76 -7.05 0.35
CA ASP A 31 -6.73 -6.14 0.96
C ASP A 31 -6.46 -4.70 0.49
N ILE A 32 -5.18 -4.35 0.34
CA ILE A 32 -4.77 -3.06 -0.22
C ILE A 32 -5.13 -2.99 -1.71
N ALA A 33 -4.90 -4.07 -2.47
CA ALA A 33 -5.30 -4.15 -3.88
C ALA A 33 -6.82 -3.97 -4.06
N GLN A 34 -7.62 -4.57 -3.18
CA GLN A 34 -9.07 -4.42 -3.18
C GLN A 34 -9.52 -2.98 -2.96
N ASP A 35 -8.94 -2.27 -1.98
CA ASP A 35 -9.22 -0.84 -1.73
C ASP A 35 -8.84 0.05 -2.94
N LEU A 36 -7.94 -0.41 -3.81
CA LEU A 36 -7.53 0.23 -5.06
C LEU A 36 -8.28 -0.27 -6.30
N ASN A 37 -9.32 -1.10 -6.14
CA ASN A 37 -10.09 -1.74 -7.21
C ASN A 37 -9.26 -2.64 -8.15
N LEU A 38 -8.15 -3.21 -7.64
CA LEU A 38 -7.34 -4.18 -8.37
C LEU A 38 -7.80 -5.60 -8.03
N SER A 39 -8.37 -6.30 -9.02
CA SER A 39 -8.63 -7.74 -8.91
C SER A 39 -7.34 -8.58 -9.04
N SER A 40 -7.41 -9.86 -8.68
CA SER A 40 -6.28 -10.79 -8.65
C SER A 40 -5.58 -11.05 -9.99
N GLN A 41 -6.19 -10.67 -11.12
CA GLN A 41 -5.57 -10.78 -12.44
C GLN A 41 -4.55 -9.66 -12.72
N HIS A 42 -4.59 -8.58 -11.93
CA HIS A 42 -3.79 -7.38 -12.13
C HIS A 42 -2.43 -7.44 -11.42
N TYR A 43 -2.20 -8.47 -10.59
CA TYR A 43 -0.97 -8.62 -9.82
C TYR A 43 -0.66 -10.09 -9.49
N ASP A 44 0.62 -10.36 -9.31
CA ASP A 44 1.14 -11.65 -8.83
C ASP A 44 1.58 -11.52 -7.37
N LEU A 45 1.13 -12.42 -6.50
CA LEU A 45 1.50 -12.43 -5.08
C LEU A 45 2.89 -13.03 -4.84
N TYR A 46 3.65 -12.42 -3.93
CA TYR A 46 4.94 -12.90 -3.44
C TYR A 46 4.88 -13.01 -1.92
N GLY A 47 4.26 -14.08 -1.45
CA GLY A 47 3.87 -14.22 -0.04
C GLY A 47 2.70 -13.32 0.31
N LYS A 48 2.55 -13.02 1.59
CA LYS A 48 1.35 -12.34 2.13
C LYS A 48 1.32 -10.83 1.93
N TYR A 49 2.50 -10.20 1.92
CA TYR A 49 2.64 -8.75 2.08
C TYR A 49 3.34 -8.07 0.90
N LYS A 50 3.56 -8.79 -0.20
CA LYS A 50 4.21 -8.27 -1.42
C LYS A 50 3.50 -8.78 -2.65
N ALA A 51 3.40 -7.94 -3.67
CA ALA A 51 2.85 -8.29 -4.97
C ALA A 51 3.57 -7.53 -6.08
N LYS A 52 3.60 -8.10 -7.29
CA LYS A 52 4.08 -7.44 -8.51
C LYS A 52 2.88 -7.08 -9.37
N ILE A 53 2.76 -5.83 -9.80
CA ILE A 53 1.68 -5.41 -10.69
C ILE A 53 2.00 -5.82 -12.13
N VAL A 54 1.01 -6.37 -12.82
CA VAL A 54 1.10 -6.72 -14.24
C VAL A 54 1.05 -5.46 -15.09
N TYR A 55 1.91 -5.35 -16.10
CA TYR A 55 2.03 -4.12 -16.91
C TYR A 55 0.72 -3.73 -17.62
N SER A 56 -0.06 -4.70 -18.12
CA SER A 56 -1.35 -4.47 -18.78
C SER A 56 -2.38 -3.78 -17.88
N THR A 57 -2.23 -3.85 -16.56
CA THR A 57 -3.06 -3.11 -15.59
C THR A 57 -2.95 -1.60 -15.81
N LEU A 58 -1.78 -1.10 -16.24
CA LEU A 58 -1.60 0.33 -16.49
C LEU A 58 -2.46 0.83 -17.64
N GLU A 59 -2.63 0.05 -18.71
CA GLU A 59 -3.43 0.43 -19.88
C GLU A 59 -4.90 0.66 -19.52
N PHE A 60 -5.43 -0.10 -18.55
CA PHE A 60 -6.77 0.11 -18.00
C PHE A 60 -6.86 1.41 -17.17
N LEU A 61 -5.79 1.79 -16.48
CA LEU A 61 -5.73 3.00 -15.66
C LEU A 61 -5.49 4.30 -16.44
N VAL A 62 -5.04 4.25 -17.71
CA VAL A 62 -4.80 5.45 -18.55
C VAL A 62 -6.08 6.28 -18.75
N HIS A 63 -7.26 5.69 -18.58
CA HIS A 63 -8.55 6.37 -18.69
C HIS A 63 -9.06 6.92 -17.34
N GLY A 64 -8.28 6.77 -16.26
CA GLY A 64 -8.58 7.24 -14.92
C GLY A 64 -8.07 8.65 -14.61
N VAL A 65 -8.60 9.24 -13.53
CA VAL A 65 -8.21 10.56 -13.03
C VAL A 65 -6.72 10.62 -12.72
N SER A 66 -6.03 11.66 -13.21
CA SER A 66 -4.61 11.90 -12.96
C SER A 66 -4.33 12.00 -11.45
N VAL A 67 -3.28 11.31 -10.99
CA VAL A 67 -2.79 11.44 -9.61
C VAL A 67 -2.03 12.76 -9.46
N MET A 68 -2.23 13.46 -8.34
CA MET A 68 -1.47 14.67 -8.04
C MET A 68 -0.05 14.29 -7.62
N TYR A 69 0.95 14.68 -8.42
CA TYR A 69 2.36 14.56 -8.04
C TYR A 69 2.72 15.72 -7.11
N MET A 70 3.10 15.41 -5.87
CA MET A 70 3.63 16.40 -4.93
C MET A 70 5.14 16.20 -4.83
N ILE A 71 5.91 17.16 -5.36
CA ILE A 71 7.36 17.17 -5.22
C ILE A 71 7.67 17.82 -3.87
N LEU A 72 8.24 17.05 -2.95
CA LEU A 72 8.73 17.55 -1.68
C LEU A 72 10.18 18.02 -1.88
N ASP A 73 10.38 19.33 -2.01
CA ASP A 73 11.71 19.92 -1.83
C ASP A 73 12.08 19.94 -0.34
N ARG A 74 13.36 19.68 -0.04
CA ARG A 74 13.89 19.65 1.33
C ARG A 74 14.15 21.05 1.88
#